data_AF-A0A2E8PSA8-F1
#
_entry.id   AF-A0A2E8PSA8-F1
#
_cell.length_a   1.000
_cell.length_b   1.000
_cell.length_c   1.000
_cell.angle_alpha   90.00
_cell.angle_beta   90.00
_cell.angle_gamma   90.00
#
_symmetry.space_group_name_H-M   'P 1'
#
loop_
_entity.id
_entity.type
_entity.pdbx_description
1 polymer ?
#
loop_
_entity_poly.entity_id
_entity_poly.type
_entity_poly.pdbx_seq_one_letter_code
_entity_poly.pdbx_strand_id
1 'polypeptide(L)'
;MKERIKAYESLAVVRRCTVCMLLIMFVPLASCATYWQNRLKDSGDLVSAGYQDESYGLSLRAGPAKLGLHYKSEEGSDLGYRQGYVDRFQSQSFVALVLGSDILQGPLPGQDDANNSPLSDRNSRESSQAETENGTESREASGPGTGKETESGNANLNNEQTQADLEKLKNMSLEDIKKLPAFQKLNPEQQAKFIKQFQKMKENSELRPDESAVSPMTKGPPSEMEIRKKTYHARSPLGTSVPFKEKNPLLKSKDRKPVSQGFAPGSYLSSIEIKAGAYVGVYVAIHLGEFIDLFAGFVGLDPMKDDGPFEMGLSNAELEGLTEAEKELFRSLGPEQRKQFLNLSPEERRMLLERMNQQ
;
A
#
# COMPACT_ATOMS: atom_id res chain seq x y z
N MET A 1 58.80 14.58 43.40
CA MET A 1 57.36 14.74 43.73
C MET A 1 56.71 15.89 42.97
N LYS A 2 57.27 17.11 42.98
CA LYS A 2 56.73 18.28 42.25
C LYS A 2 56.58 18.07 40.74
N GLU A 3 57.52 17.38 40.08
CA GLU A 3 57.42 17.10 38.64
C GLU A 3 56.29 16.12 38.28
N ARG A 4 56.04 15.12 39.14
CA ARG A 4 54.90 14.19 38.94
C ARG A 4 53.57 14.93 39.08
N ILE A 5 53.45 15.85 40.03
CA ILE A 5 52.24 16.66 40.22
C ILE A 5 51.96 17.53 38.98
N LYS A 6 52.97 18.20 38.42
CA LYS A 6 52.82 18.97 37.17
C LYS A 6 52.39 18.10 35.98
N ALA A 7 52.88 16.87 35.88
CA ALA A 7 52.49 15.95 34.81
C ALA A 7 51.01 15.53 34.89
N TYR A 8 50.49 15.28 36.10
CA TYR A 8 49.07 14.95 36.30
C TYR A 8 48.14 16.13 36.00
N GLU A 9 48.55 17.36 36.36
CA GLU A 9 47.79 18.57 36.05
C GLU A 9 47.73 18.80 34.53
N SER A 10 48.85 18.62 33.81
CA SER A 10 48.90 18.73 32.36
C SER A 10 47.99 17.70 31.67
N LEU A 11 48.02 16.44 32.11
CA LEU A 11 47.16 15.38 31.56
C LEU A 11 45.67 15.65 31.82
N ALA A 12 45.33 16.18 32.99
CA ALA A 12 43.96 16.55 33.33
C ALA A 12 43.44 17.70 32.45
N VAL A 13 44.27 18.70 32.17
CA VAL A 13 43.94 19.81 31.27
C VAL A 13 43.72 19.30 29.84
N VAL A 14 44.61 18.44 29.33
CA VAL A 14 44.45 17.85 27.98
C VAL A 14 43.14 17.07 27.87
N ARG A 15 42.82 16.22 28.85
CA ARG A 15 41.56 15.45 28.86
C ARG A 15 40.33 16.36 28.85
N ARG A 16 40.32 17.43 29.67
CA ARG A 16 39.20 18.39 29.69
C ARG A 16 39.07 19.11 28.36
N CYS A 17 40.17 19.56 27.76
CA CYS A 17 40.17 20.19 26.44
C CYS A 17 39.66 19.23 25.34
N THR A 18 40.06 17.95 25.36
CA THR A 18 39.56 16.96 24.39
C THR A 18 38.05 16.74 24.53
N VAL A 19 37.54 16.59 25.76
CA VAL A 19 36.10 16.41 26.02
C VAL A 19 35.32 17.66 25.58
N CYS A 20 35.83 18.86 25.87
CA CYS A 20 35.20 20.11 25.42
C CYS A 20 35.19 20.24 23.89
N MET A 21 36.30 19.90 23.21
CA MET A 21 36.35 19.94 21.74
C MET A 21 35.39 18.93 21.11
N LEU A 22 35.30 17.71 21.66
CA LEU A 22 34.30 16.72 21.23
C LEU A 22 32.89 17.27 21.44
N LEU A 23 32.56 17.78 22.63
CA LEU A 23 31.25 18.36 22.91
C LEU A 23 30.91 19.52 21.96
N ILE A 24 31.84 20.43 21.70
CA ILE A 24 31.63 21.57 20.78
C ILE A 24 31.39 21.07 19.35
N MET A 25 32.04 19.99 18.90
CA MET A 25 31.73 19.37 17.62
C MET A 25 30.34 18.70 17.60
N PHE A 26 29.80 18.27 18.74
CA PHE A 26 28.45 17.70 18.84
C PHE A 26 27.33 18.75 18.99
N VAL A 27 27.61 19.99 19.42
CA VAL A 27 26.60 21.06 19.53
C VAL A 27 25.93 21.42 18.19
N PRO A 28 26.62 21.61 17.06
CA PRO A 28 25.95 21.90 15.79
C PRO A 28 25.09 20.74 15.30
N LEU A 29 25.37 19.50 15.75
CA LEU A 29 24.52 18.35 15.45
C LEU A 29 23.16 18.46 16.17
N ALA A 30 23.09 19.07 17.36
CA ALA A 30 21.83 19.21 18.11
C ALA A 30 20.85 20.21 17.48
N SER A 31 21.33 21.19 16.71
CA SER A 31 20.49 22.18 16.03
C SER A 31 19.83 21.66 14.75
N CYS A 32 20.21 20.47 14.29
CA CYS A 32 19.63 19.83 13.12
C CYS A 32 18.57 18.80 13.54
N ALA A 33 17.53 19.24 14.25
CA ALA A 33 16.45 18.36 14.71
C ALA A 33 15.83 17.55 13.57
N THR A 34 15.68 18.16 12.39
CA THR A 34 15.20 17.51 11.16
C THR A 34 16.18 16.46 10.65
N TYR A 35 17.48 16.73 10.68
CA TYR A 35 18.51 15.78 10.27
C TYR A 35 18.50 14.52 11.14
N TRP A 36 18.51 14.68 12.47
CA TRP A 36 18.46 13.52 13.37
C TRP A 36 17.13 12.78 13.30
N GLN A 37 16.03 13.49 13.05
CA GLN A 37 14.73 12.86 12.84
C GLN A 37 14.73 11.99 11.58
N ASN A 38 15.31 12.46 10.48
CA ASN A 38 15.51 11.65 9.27
C ASN A 38 16.38 10.43 9.55
N ARG A 39 17.55 10.62 10.19
CA ARG A 39 18.44 9.49 10.49
C ARG A 39 17.84 8.48 11.45
N LEU A 40 17.04 8.94 12.42
CA LEU A 40 16.28 8.04 13.29
C LEU A 40 15.21 7.27 12.49
N LYS A 41 14.57 7.93 11.53
CA LYS A 41 13.59 7.31 10.63
C LYS A 41 14.25 6.25 9.74
N ASP A 42 15.38 6.56 9.11
CA ASP A 42 16.14 5.61 8.27
C ASP A 42 16.61 4.42 9.09
N SER A 43 17.01 4.66 10.35
CA SER A 43 17.39 3.59 11.27
C SER A 43 16.23 2.62 11.54
N GLY A 44 14.99 3.11 11.48
CA GLY A 44 13.80 2.29 11.59
C GLY A 44 13.49 1.47 10.33
N ASP A 45 14.00 1.89 9.18
CA ASP A 45 13.83 1.18 7.91
C ASP A 45 14.90 0.08 7.71
N LEU A 46 15.95 0.04 8.53
CA LEU A 46 17.05 -0.94 8.44
C LEU A 46 16.62 -2.39 8.56
N VAL A 47 15.69 -2.67 9.47
CA VAL A 47 15.29 -4.03 9.85
C VAL A 47 13.78 -4.15 9.72
N SER A 48 13.33 -5.30 9.26
CA SER A 48 11.92 -5.69 9.37
C SER A 48 11.85 -7.07 9.99
N ALA A 49 10.93 -7.27 10.90
CA ALA A 49 10.74 -8.55 11.54
C ALA A 49 9.28 -8.71 11.93
N GLY A 50 8.74 -9.90 11.78
CA GLY A 50 7.35 -10.12 12.13
C GLY A 50 6.94 -11.56 12.09
N TYR A 51 5.71 -11.74 12.52
CA TYR A 51 4.96 -12.96 12.54
C TYR A 51 4.06 -13.02 11.30
N GLN A 52 3.89 -14.21 10.73
CA GLN A 52 3.07 -14.45 9.54
C GLN A 52 2.09 -15.61 9.79
N ASP A 53 0.80 -15.38 9.57
CA ASP A 53 -0.19 -16.45 9.51
C ASP A 53 -0.22 -17.11 8.13
N GLU A 54 -0.66 -18.36 8.10
CA GLU A 54 -0.83 -19.21 6.91
C GLU A 54 0.45 -19.30 6.06
N SER A 55 1.58 -19.44 6.74
CA SER A 55 2.92 -19.47 6.15
C SER A 55 3.54 -20.85 6.23
N TYR A 56 4.05 -21.35 5.11
CA TYR A 56 4.60 -22.70 4.99
C TYR A 56 5.92 -22.70 4.24
N GLY A 57 6.88 -23.45 4.78
CA GLY A 57 8.18 -23.68 4.17
C GLY A 57 9.24 -22.66 4.58
N LEU A 58 10.29 -22.56 3.78
CA LEU A 58 11.49 -21.76 4.04
C LEU A 58 11.92 -21.07 2.75
N SER A 59 12.19 -19.77 2.83
CA SER A 59 12.82 -19.03 1.74
C SER A 59 13.86 -18.04 2.25
N LEU A 60 14.88 -17.85 1.41
CA LEU A 60 15.90 -16.83 1.53
C LEU A 60 15.78 -15.90 0.32
N ARG A 61 15.84 -14.60 0.55
CA ARG A 61 15.92 -13.56 -0.47
C ARG A 61 17.20 -12.78 -0.26
N ALA A 62 17.88 -12.46 -1.36
CA ALA A 62 18.98 -11.53 -1.42
C ALA A 62 18.77 -10.62 -2.64
N GLY A 63 18.22 -9.43 -2.39
CA GLY A 63 17.81 -8.49 -3.42
C GLY A 63 16.75 -9.08 -4.35
N PRO A 64 16.96 -9.06 -5.69
CA PRO A 64 16.02 -9.65 -6.64
C PRO A 64 16.02 -11.18 -6.64
N ALA A 65 17.06 -11.81 -6.08
CA ALA A 65 17.18 -13.27 -6.04
C ALA A 65 16.40 -13.86 -4.87
N LYS A 66 15.65 -14.93 -5.12
CA LYS A 66 14.95 -15.73 -4.11
C LYS A 66 15.37 -17.18 -4.24
N LEU A 67 15.47 -17.88 -3.12
CA LEU A 67 15.78 -19.30 -3.06
C LEU A 67 14.92 -19.97 -1.98
N GLY A 68 14.24 -21.06 -2.32
CA GLY A 68 13.60 -21.92 -1.33
C GLY A 68 12.27 -22.51 -1.78
N LEU A 69 11.50 -23.00 -0.81
CA LEU A 69 10.14 -23.50 -0.97
C LEU A 69 9.31 -22.80 0.09
N HIS A 70 8.60 -21.74 -0.29
CA HIS A 70 7.79 -20.95 0.64
C HIS A 70 6.47 -20.58 0.00
N TYR A 71 5.40 -20.73 0.77
CA TYR A 71 4.06 -20.33 0.37
C TYR A 71 3.40 -19.60 1.53
N LYS A 72 2.81 -18.45 1.24
CA LYS A 72 1.93 -17.71 2.12
C LYS A 72 0.62 -17.40 1.41
N SER A 73 -0.49 -17.76 2.06
CA SER A 73 -1.86 -17.51 1.61
C SER A 73 -2.18 -16.01 1.50
N GLU A 74 -3.16 -15.67 0.65
CA GLU A 74 -3.69 -14.30 0.55
C GLU A 74 -4.56 -13.91 1.76
N GLU A 75 -5.15 -14.90 2.43
CA GLU A 75 -5.99 -14.72 3.62
C GLU A 75 -5.13 -14.51 4.89
N GLY A 76 -3.86 -14.92 4.85
CA GLY A 76 -2.92 -14.78 5.96
C GLY A 76 -2.53 -13.33 6.27
N SER A 77 -2.59 -12.98 7.56
CA SER A 77 -2.14 -11.68 8.07
C SER A 77 -0.65 -11.73 8.49
N ASP A 78 0.03 -10.59 8.44
CA ASP A 78 1.30 -10.37 9.10
C ASP A 78 1.10 -9.42 10.27
N LEU A 79 1.82 -9.64 11.37
CA LEU A 79 1.98 -8.66 12.44
C LEU A 79 3.47 -8.48 12.68
N GLY A 80 3.95 -7.25 12.56
CA GLY A 80 5.38 -7.03 12.79
C GLY A 80 5.83 -5.61 12.59
N TYR A 81 7.14 -5.46 12.71
CA TYR A 81 7.87 -4.24 12.43
C TYR A 81 8.34 -4.25 10.98
N ARG A 82 7.96 -3.24 10.19
CA ARG A 82 8.33 -3.11 8.78
C ARG A 82 8.45 -1.65 8.41
N GLN A 83 9.60 -1.26 7.84
CA GLN A 83 9.86 0.12 7.36
C GLN A 83 9.50 1.19 8.40
N GLY A 84 9.97 1.01 9.64
CA GLY A 84 9.71 1.97 10.71
C GLY A 84 8.34 1.85 11.39
N TYR A 85 7.45 0.95 10.95
CA TYR A 85 6.09 0.82 11.48
C TYR A 85 5.84 -0.53 12.14
N VAL A 86 5.15 -0.52 13.28
CA VAL A 86 4.56 -1.72 13.88
C VAL A 86 3.09 -1.74 13.51
N ASP A 87 2.68 -2.67 12.64
CA ASP A 87 1.29 -2.77 12.20
C ASP A 87 0.93 -4.20 11.76
N ARG A 88 -0.34 -4.38 11.41
CA ARG A 88 -0.85 -5.56 10.69
C ARG A 88 -0.82 -5.31 9.19
N PHE A 89 -0.25 -6.24 8.46
CA PHE A 89 -0.12 -6.16 7.01
C PHE A 89 -0.81 -7.35 6.36
N GLN A 90 -1.22 -7.19 5.11
CA GLN A 90 -1.65 -8.31 4.29
C GLN A 90 -0.60 -8.57 3.22
N SER A 91 -0.09 -9.79 3.15
CA SER A 91 0.95 -10.14 2.18
C SER A 91 0.71 -11.53 1.62
N GLN A 92 0.99 -11.69 0.34
CA GLN A 92 1.01 -12.98 -0.34
C GLN A 92 2.42 -13.23 -0.87
N SER A 93 2.95 -14.44 -0.67
CA SER A 93 4.26 -14.80 -1.24
C SER A 93 4.30 -16.24 -1.69
N PHE A 94 4.96 -16.46 -2.81
CA PHE A 94 5.23 -17.78 -3.35
C PHE A 94 6.67 -17.84 -3.82
N VAL A 95 7.41 -18.86 -3.38
CA VAL A 95 8.78 -19.16 -3.80
C VAL A 95 8.89 -20.65 -4.08
N ALA A 96 9.31 -20.99 -5.29
CA ALA A 96 9.62 -22.34 -5.74
C ALA A 96 11.00 -22.37 -6.39
N LEU A 97 11.96 -22.95 -5.67
CA LEU A 97 13.38 -22.96 -6.02
C LEU A 97 13.88 -21.53 -6.21
N VAL A 98 14.13 -21.10 -7.44
CA VAL A 98 14.67 -19.77 -7.78
C VAL A 98 13.57 -18.81 -8.26
N LEU A 99 12.37 -19.31 -8.54
CA LEU A 99 11.24 -18.52 -9.01
C LEU A 99 10.40 -18.08 -7.81
N GLY A 100 9.95 -16.83 -7.77
CA GLY A 100 8.99 -16.42 -6.76
C GLY A 100 8.42 -15.03 -6.94
N SER A 101 7.20 -14.84 -6.48
CA SER A 101 6.47 -13.58 -6.48
C SER A 101 6.08 -13.19 -5.06
N ASP A 102 6.10 -11.88 -4.79
CA ASP A 102 5.60 -11.32 -3.55
C ASP A 102 4.63 -10.20 -3.89
N ILE A 103 3.52 -10.15 -3.18
CA ILE A 103 2.55 -9.08 -3.21
C ILE A 103 2.42 -8.58 -1.77
N LEU A 104 2.79 -7.32 -1.55
CA LEU A 104 2.57 -6.65 -0.29
C LEU A 104 1.39 -5.69 -0.48
N GLN A 105 0.34 -5.90 0.31
CA GLN A 105 -0.71 -4.91 0.48
C GLN A 105 -0.32 -4.07 1.72
N GLY A 106 -0.67 -2.79 1.69
CA GLY A 106 -0.33 -1.84 2.76
C GLY A 106 -0.88 -2.23 4.14
N PRO A 107 -0.76 -1.33 5.14
CA PRO A 107 -1.30 -1.60 6.47
C PRO A 107 -2.79 -1.90 6.33
N LEU A 108 -3.25 -2.94 7.02
CA LEU A 108 -4.67 -3.25 7.06
C LEU A 108 -5.37 -2.10 7.79
N PRO A 109 -6.47 -1.55 7.25
CA PRO A 109 -7.18 -0.48 7.92
C PRO A 109 -7.51 -0.95 9.34
N GLY A 110 -7.03 -0.18 10.33
CA GLY A 110 -7.15 -0.55 11.72
C GLY A 110 -8.59 -0.87 12.05
N GLN A 111 -8.82 -2.03 12.67
CA GLN A 111 -10.15 -2.40 13.16
C GLN A 111 -10.65 -1.40 14.22
N ASP A 112 -9.75 -0.57 14.76
CA ASP A 112 -10.03 0.49 15.74
C ASP A 112 -10.62 1.77 15.12
N ASP A 113 -10.43 2.04 13.82
CA ASP A 113 -11.04 3.19 13.15
C ASP A 113 -12.54 3.00 12.90
N ALA A 114 -13.00 1.74 12.90
CA ALA A 114 -14.43 1.42 12.79
C ALA A 114 -15.21 1.68 14.09
N ASN A 115 -14.53 1.78 15.25
CA ASN A 115 -15.18 2.01 16.56
C ASN A 115 -15.09 3.46 17.05
N ASN A 116 -14.32 4.33 16.39
CA ASN A 116 -14.20 5.76 16.74
C ASN A 116 -15.00 6.68 15.81
N SER A 117 -16.04 6.16 15.13
CA SER A 117 -17.12 7.03 14.65
C SER A 117 -17.93 7.51 15.86
N PRO A 118 -18.29 8.81 15.96
CA PRO A 118 -18.99 9.33 17.12
C PRO A 118 -20.27 8.53 17.37
N LEU A 119 -20.30 7.95 18.57
CA LEU A 119 -21.39 7.18 19.14
C LEU A 119 -22.60 8.09 19.36
N SER A 120 -23.34 8.40 18.30
CA SER A 120 -24.72 8.87 18.39
C SER A 120 -25.62 7.79 17.81
N ASP A 121 -26.48 7.26 18.68
CA ASP A 121 -27.62 6.40 18.40
C ASP A 121 -27.37 4.90 18.23
N ARG A 122 -27.15 4.21 19.36
CA ARG A 122 -27.78 2.89 19.54
C ARG A 122 -27.97 2.49 20.99
N ASN A 123 -29.00 3.07 21.59
CA ASN A 123 -29.66 2.51 22.76
C ASN A 123 -30.92 1.77 22.27
N SER A 124 -30.80 0.47 21.94
CA SER A 124 -31.91 -0.50 22.01
C SER A 124 -31.52 -1.90 21.50
N ARG A 125 -31.74 -2.86 22.40
CA ARG A 125 -31.90 -4.32 22.22
C ARG A 125 -30.64 -5.19 22.20
N GLU A 126 -30.32 -5.62 23.41
CA GLU A 126 -29.68 -6.89 23.75
C GLU A 126 -30.75 -7.95 24.12
N SER A 127 -30.32 -9.22 24.21
CA SER A 127 -31.01 -10.51 24.45
C SER A 127 -31.56 -11.21 23.18
N SER A 128 -30.82 -12.11 22.53
CA SER A 128 -30.40 -13.50 22.91
C SER A 128 -31.63 -14.42 23.10
N GLN A 129 -31.83 -15.55 22.43
CA GLN A 129 -31.06 -16.82 22.36
C GLN A 129 -31.58 -17.61 21.13
N ALA A 130 -30.76 -18.24 20.28
CA ALA A 130 -30.06 -19.53 20.41
C ALA A 130 -30.97 -20.77 20.52
N GLU A 131 -31.13 -21.50 19.41
CA GLU A 131 -31.39 -22.95 19.40
C GLU A 131 -30.59 -23.62 18.27
N THR A 132 -30.07 -24.78 18.63
CA THR A 132 -29.19 -25.70 17.89
C THR A 132 -30.01 -26.95 17.56
N GLU A 133 -29.82 -27.56 16.39
CA GLU A 133 -29.85 -29.04 16.14
C GLU A 133 -29.76 -29.32 14.62
N ASN A 134 -28.68 -29.98 14.17
CA ASN A 134 -28.55 -31.41 13.83
C ASN A 134 -29.15 -31.82 12.46
N GLY A 135 -28.33 -32.47 11.63
CA GLY A 135 -28.76 -33.07 10.37
C GLY A 135 -27.62 -33.68 9.54
N THR A 136 -27.24 -34.90 9.90
CA THR A 136 -26.34 -35.83 9.17
C THR A 136 -27.08 -36.55 8.05
N GLU A 137 -26.43 -36.76 6.89
CA GLU A 137 -26.62 -37.82 5.85
C GLU A 137 -26.23 -37.24 4.45
N SER A 138 -25.68 -37.93 3.45
CA SER A 138 -25.06 -39.24 3.24
C SER A 138 -24.48 -39.26 1.80
N ARG A 139 -23.51 -40.16 1.57
CA ARG A 139 -22.88 -40.62 0.32
C ARG A 139 -23.73 -40.69 -0.96
N GLU A 140 -23.09 -40.45 -2.13
CA GLU A 140 -22.92 -41.33 -3.33
C GLU A 140 -22.21 -40.52 -4.45
N ALA A 141 -21.03 -40.87 -4.99
CA ALA A 141 -20.64 -41.96 -5.89
C ALA A 141 -20.98 -41.75 -7.40
N SER A 142 -19.93 -41.42 -8.17
CA SER A 142 -19.56 -41.91 -9.53
C SER A 142 -20.45 -41.70 -10.77
N GLY A 143 -19.83 -41.18 -11.84
CA GLY A 143 -20.24 -41.43 -13.23
C GLY A 143 -19.64 -40.45 -14.26
N PRO A 144 -18.79 -40.88 -15.22
CA PRO A 144 -18.12 -40.01 -16.19
C PRO A 144 -18.92 -39.88 -17.51
N GLY A 145 -18.94 -38.68 -18.09
CA GLY A 145 -19.60 -38.38 -19.36
C GLY A 145 -18.66 -37.68 -20.34
N THR A 146 -18.28 -38.41 -21.38
CA THR A 146 -17.50 -38.01 -22.56
C THR A 146 -18.25 -37.07 -23.51
N GLY A 147 -17.52 -36.10 -24.05
CA GLY A 147 -17.63 -35.67 -25.46
C GLY A 147 -18.44 -34.40 -25.75
N LYS A 148 -17.75 -33.32 -26.17
CA LYS A 148 -17.75 -32.83 -27.56
C LYS A 148 -16.97 -31.52 -27.68
N GLU A 149 -16.03 -31.52 -28.60
CA GLU A 149 -15.34 -30.35 -29.12
C GLU A 149 -16.36 -29.35 -29.67
N THR A 150 -16.19 -28.08 -29.33
CA THR A 150 -16.86 -26.97 -30.00
C THR A 150 -15.79 -25.97 -30.40
N GLU A 151 -15.75 -25.67 -31.69
CA GLU A 151 -14.83 -24.76 -32.35
C GLU A 151 -14.83 -23.38 -31.67
N SER A 152 -13.69 -23.00 -31.08
CA SER A 152 -13.46 -21.67 -30.55
C SER A 152 -13.09 -20.72 -31.70
N GLY A 153 -14.13 -20.10 -32.28
CA GLY A 153 -13.98 -18.96 -33.19
C GLY A 153 -13.27 -17.80 -32.49
N ASN A 154 -12.22 -17.32 -33.14
CA ASN A 154 -11.33 -16.27 -32.68
C ASN A 154 -12.08 -14.92 -32.65
N ALA A 155 -12.59 -14.52 -31.48
CA ALA A 155 -13.24 -13.23 -31.27
C ALA A 155 -12.35 -12.35 -30.38
N ASN A 156 -11.46 -11.60 -31.03
CA ASN A 156 -10.73 -10.50 -30.40
C ASN A 156 -11.72 -9.32 -30.24
N LEU A 157 -12.55 -9.39 -29.20
CA LEU A 157 -13.48 -8.33 -28.82
C LEU A 157 -12.77 -7.35 -27.88
N ASN A 158 -12.78 -6.07 -28.24
CA ASN A 158 -12.23 -4.99 -27.43
C ASN A 158 -12.92 -4.94 -26.06
N ASN A 159 -12.15 -5.13 -24.98
CA ASN A 159 -12.64 -5.19 -23.59
C ASN A 159 -13.46 -3.95 -23.16
N GLU A 160 -13.22 -2.78 -23.76
CA GLU A 160 -13.99 -1.55 -23.48
C GLU A 160 -15.42 -1.63 -24.02
N GLN A 161 -15.60 -2.25 -25.19
CA GLN A 161 -16.92 -2.43 -25.80
C GLN A 161 -17.77 -3.41 -24.96
N THR A 162 -17.13 -4.42 -24.37
CA THR A 162 -17.79 -5.40 -23.51
C THR A 162 -18.31 -4.78 -22.21
N GLN A 163 -17.64 -3.76 -21.67
CA GLN A 163 -18.10 -3.05 -20.46
C GLN A 163 -19.27 -2.11 -20.76
N ALA A 164 -19.19 -1.34 -21.84
CA ALA A 164 -20.27 -0.45 -22.27
C ALA A 164 -21.55 -1.22 -22.60
N ASP A 165 -21.42 -2.38 -23.27
CA ASP A 165 -22.56 -3.25 -23.56
C ASP A 165 -23.19 -3.85 -22.28
N LEU A 166 -22.38 -4.11 -21.25
CA LEU A 166 -22.83 -4.61 -19.95
C LEU A 166 -23.59 -3.53 -19.15
N GLU A 167 -23.12 -2.29 -19.16
CA GLU A 167 -23.83 -1.17 -18.53
C GLU A 167 -25.14 -0.87 -19.24
N LYS A 168 -25.14 -0.91 -20.58
CA LYS A 168 -26.37 -0.77 -21.37
C LYS A 168 -27.38 -1.86 -21.05
N LEU A 169 -26.93 -3.10 -20.82
CA LEU A 169 -27.80 -4.21 -20.40
C LEU A 169 -28.35 -4.01 -18.98
N LYS A 170 -27.55 -3.50 -18.04
CA LYS A 170 -28.01 -3.22 -16.67
C LYS A 170 -29.14 -2.19 -16.62
N ASN A 171 -29.11 -1.20 -17.52
CA ASN A 171 -30.09 -0.12 -17.55
C ASN A 171 -31.34 -0.42 -18.39
N MET A 172 -31.41 -1.57 -19.07
CA MET A 172 -32.59 -1.94 -19.87
C MET A 172 -33.73 -2.50 -19.01
N SER A 173 -34.96 -2.16 -19.41
CA SER A 173 -36.15 -2.77 -18.82
C SER A 173 -36.28 -4.24 -19.22
N LEU A 174 -36.97 -5.03 -18.40
CA LEU A 174 -37.21 -6.45 -18.68
C LEU A 174 -38.03 -6.65 -19.97
N GLU A 175 -38.83 -5.65 -20.36
CA GLU A 175 -39.57 -5.64 -21.61
C GLU A 175 -38.67 -5.41 -22.82
N ASP A 176 -37.65 -4.56 -22.69
CA ASP A 176 -36.72 -4.26 -23.78
C ASP A 176 -35.74 -5.42 -24.01
N ILE A 177 -35.36 -6.13 -22.95
CA ILE A 177 -34.55 -7.36 -23.05
C ILE A 177 -35.29 -8.44 -23.84
N LYS A 178 -36.61 -8.57 -23.64
CA LYS A 178 -37.43 -9.54 -24.39
C LYS A 178 -37.52 -9.21 -25.88
N LYS A 179 -37.30 -7.94 -26.26
CA LYS A 179 -37.27 -7.50 -27.67
C LYS A 179 -35.91 -7.74 -28.34
N LEU A 180 -34.86 -8.11 -27.59
CA LEU A 180 -33.55 -8.33 -28.18
C LEU A 180 -33.55 -9.56 -29.10
N PRO A 181 -32.99 -9.46 -30.33
CA PRO A 181 -32.98 -10.57 -31.28
C PRO A 181 -32.17 -11.76 -30.76
N ALA A 182 -31.18 -11.52 -29.89
CA ALA A 182 -30.44 -12.58 -29.21
C ALA A 182 -31.29 -13.35 -28.19
N PHE A 183 -32.18 -12.65 -27.48
CA PHE A 183 -33.08 -13.26 -26.49
C PHE A 183 -34.16 -14.12 -27.17
N GLN A 184 -34.69 -13.65 -28.31
CA GLN A 184 -35.70 -14.38 -29.09
C GLN A 184 -35.17 -15.70 -29.70
N LYS A 185 -33.85 -15.83 -29.88
CA LYS A 185 -33.21 -17.06 -30.38
C LYS A 185 -33.04 -18.14 -29.30
N LEU A 186 -33.24 -17.82 -28.02
CA LEU A 186 -33.09 -18.76 -26.91
C LEU A 186 -34.33 -19.66 -26.76
N ASN A 187 -34.14 -20.90 -26.33
CA ASN A 187 -35.23 -21.80 -25.96
C ASN A 187 -35.98 -21.24 -24.72
N PRO A 188 -37.32 -21.37 -24.59
CA PRO A 188 -38.09 -20.98 -23.40
C PRO A 188 -37.43 -21.24 -22.03
N GLU A 189 -36.77 -22.38 -21.84
CA GLU A 189 -36.05 -22.68 -20.58
C GLU A 189 -34.83 -21.76 -20.36
N GLN A 190 -34.08 -21.44 -21.41
CA GLN A 190 -32.94 -20.53 -21.37
C GLN A 190 -33.42 -19.09 -21.13
N GLN A 191 -34.54 -18.71 -21.74
CA GLN A 191 -35.18 -17.41 -21.50
C GLN A 191 -35.56 -17.25 -20.02
N ALA A 192 -36.17 -18.27 -19.42
CA ALA A 192 -36.54 -18.26 -18.00
C ALA A 192 -35.30 -18.18 -17.08
N LYS A 193 -34.24 -18.94 -17.37
CA LYS A 193 -32.97 -18.87 -16.63
C LYS A 193 -32.31 -17.49 -16.73
N PHE A 194 -32.29 -16.89 -17.92
CA PHE A 194 -31.75 -15.55 -18.14
C PHE A 194 -32.55 -14.49 -17.36
N ILE A 195 -33.89 -14.54 -17.44
CA ILE A 195 -34.76 -13.61 -16.69
C ILE A 195 -34.49 -13.70 -15.19
N LYS A 196 -34.36 -14.91 -14.64
CA LYS A 196 -34.07 -15.12 -13.21
C LYS A 196 -32.70 -14.55 -12.81
N GLN A 197 -31.66 -14.75 -13.64
CA GLN A 197 -30.34 -14.16 -13.40
C GLN A 197 -30.34 -12.64 -13.50
N PHE A 198 -31.06 -12.09 -14.48
CA PHE A 198 -31.20 -10.65 -14.67
C PHE A 198 -31.90 -9.98 -13.49
N GLN A 199 -33.00 -10.57 -12.99
CA GLN A 199 -33.68 -10.11 -11.79
C GLN A 199 -32.76 -10.14 -10.56
N LYS A 200 -32.02 -11.24 -10.36
CA LYS A 200 -31.04 -11.36 -9.26
C LYS A 200 -29.94 -10.29 -9.33
N MET A 201 -29.46 -9.95 -10.53
CA MET A 201 -28.50 -8.87 -10.70
C MET A 201 -29.10 -7.50 -10.36
N LYS A 202 -30.36 -7.25 -10.75
CA LYS A 202 -31.05 -5.98 -10.49
C LYS A 202 -31.35 -5.79 -9.00
N GLU A 203 -31.80 -6.84 -8.32
CA GLU A 203 -32.04 -6.84 -6.88
C GLU A 203 -30.73 -6.57 -6.09
N ASN A 204 -29.61 -7.18 -6.50
CA ASN A 204 -28.30 -6.90 -5.91
C ASN A 204 -27.79 -5.47 -6.18
N SER A 205 -28.21 -4.82 -7.27
CA SER A 205 -27.86 -3.42 -7.54
C SER A 205 -28.75 -2.44 -6.79
N GLU A 206 -30.04 -2.73 -6.62
CA GLU A 206 -30.98 -1.87 -5.88
C GLU A 206 -30.79 -1.94 -4.36
N LEU A 207 -30.22 -3.03 -3.83
CA LEU A 207 -29.79 -3.13 -2.44
C LEU A 207 -28.54 -2.29 -2.12
N ARG A 208 -27.94 -1.61 -3.10
CA ARG A 208 -26.95 -0.57 -2.85
C ARG A 208 -27.68 0.78 -2.82
N PRO A 209 -27.72 1.47 -1.67
CA PRO A 209 -28.31 2.80 -1.61
C PRO A 209 -27.63 3.72 -2.62
N ASP A 210 -28.43 4.55 -3.30
CA ASP A 210 -28.04 5.43 -4.41
C ASP A 210 -26.66 6.08 -4.21
N GLU A 211 -25.68 5.58 -4.97
CA GLU A 211 -24.31 6.13 -5.05
C GLU A 211 -24.26 7.51 -5.74
N SER A 212 -25.39 8.00 -6.26
CA SER A 212 -25.51 9.30 -6.93
C SER A 212 -25.61 10.50 -5.98
N ALA A 213 -25.73 10.25 -4.67
CA ALA A 213 -25.67 11.28 -3.62
C ALA A 213 -24.48 11.08 -2.65
N VAL A 214 -23.43 10.37 -3.08
CA VAL A 214 -22.18 10.30 -2.32
C VAL A 214 -21.44 11.62 -2.54
N SER A 215 -21.67 12.55 -1.62
CA SER A 215 -20.70 13.61 -1.28
C SER A 215 -19.30 13.01 -1.32
N PRO A 216 -18.28 13.67 -1.91
CA PRO A 216 -16.94 13.08 -2.06
C PRO A 216 -16.55 12.53 -0.70
N MET A 217 -16.53 11.19 -0.58
CA MET A 217 -16.08 10.53 0.63
C MET A 217 -14.72 11.16 0.91
N THR A 218 -14.67 11.93 1.99
CA THR A 218 -13.44 12.42 2.58
C THR A 218 -12.60 11.18 2.76
N LYS A 219 -11.71 10.91 1.80
CA LYS A 219 -10.67 9.90 1.97
C LYS A 219 -10.06 10.29 3.30
N GLY A 220 -10.11 9.38 4.27
CA GLY A 220 -9.32 9.55 5.48
C GLY A 220 -7.90 9.92 5.05
N PRO A 221 -7.19 10.73 5.84
CA PRO A 221 -5.82 11.11 5.51
C PRO A 221 -5.05 9.85 5.10
N PRO A 222 -4.35 9.85 3.95
CA PRO A 222 -3.62 8.68 3.49
C PRO A 222 -2.73 8.17 4.62
N SER A 223 -2.66 6.85 4.80
CA SER A 223 -1.81 6.28 5.85
C SER A 223 -0.38 6.80 5.68
N GLU A 224 0.35 6.97 6.78
CA GLU A 224 1.72 7.51 6.73
C GLU A 224 2.63 6.66 5.82
N MET A 225 2.32 5.37 5.64
CA MET A 225 3.00 4.48 4.69
C MET A 225 2.63 4.74 3.23
N GLU A 226 1.37 5.08 2.95
CA GLU A 226 0.94 5.51 1.61
C GLU A 226 1.52 6.88 1.24
N ILE A 227 1.65 7.76 2.22
CA ILE A 227 2.38 9.03 2.15
C ILE A 227 3.87 8.80 1.83
N ARG A 228 4.46 7.74 2.39
CA ARG A 228 5.86 7.35 2.17
C ARG A 228 6.13 6.62 0.85
N LYS A 229 5.19 6.52 -0.10
CA LYS A 229 5.32 5.75 -1.37
C LYS A 229 6.73 5.83 -1.97
N LYS A 230 7.59 4.86 -1.61
CA LYS A 230 8.91 4.58 -2.23
C LYS A 230 8.70 3.90 -3.59
N THR A 231 7.88 4.49 -4.45
CA THR A 231 7.58 3.95 -5.79
C THR A 231 8.71 4.35 -6.74
N TYR A 232 9.74 3.51 -6.83
CA TYR A 232 10.81 3.69 -7.80
C TYR A 232 10.36 3.19 -9.18
N HIS A 233 10.64 3.99 -10.20
CA HIS A 233 10.68 3.53 -11.58
C HIS A 233 11.90 2.63 -11.78
N ALA A 234 11.72 1.32 -11.68
CA ALA A 234 12.78 0.37 -12.01
C ALA A 234 13.13 0.48 -13.50
N ARG A 235 14.29 1.05 -13.83
CA ARG A 235 14.88 0.93 -15.17
C ARG A 235 15.50 -0.46 -15.30
N SER A 236 15.02 -1.22 -16.28
CA SER A 236 15.62 -2.52 -16.64
C SER A 236 17.13 -2.37 -16.89
N PRO A 237 17.97 -3.32 -16.45
CA PRO A 237 19.41 -3.32 -16.73
C PRO A 237 19.74 -3.46 -18.23
N LEU A 238 18.74 -3.71 -19.08
CA LEU A 238 18.86 -3.79 -20.54
C LEU A 238 18.49 -2.47 -21.26
N GLY A 239 18.31 -1.36 -20.55
CA GLY A 239 18.18 -0.03 -21.15
C GLY A 239 16.89 0.23 -21.95
N THR A 240 15.92 -0.69 -21.94
CA THR A 240 14.63 -0.46 -22.59
C THR A 240 13.69 0.28 -21.63
N SER A 241 13.49 1.59 -21.85
CA SER A 241 12.37 2.31 -21.24
C SER A 241 11.10 1.94 -22.00
N VAL A 242 10.48 0.82 -21.63
CA VAL A 242 9.11 0.56 -22.07
C VAL A 242 8.21 1.43 -21.21
N PRO A 243 7.45 2.40 -21.76
CA PRO A 243 6.41 3.06 -20.99
C PRO A 243 5.46 1.98 -20.49
N PHE A 244 5.37 1.83 -19.16
CA PHE A 244 4.44 0.91 -18.53
C PHE A 244 3.02 1.40 -18.84
N LYS A 245 2.46 0.97 -19.98
CA LYS A 245 1.01 0.84 -20.07
C LYS A 245 0.63 -0.06 -18.93
N GLU A 246 -0.21 0.44 -18.02
CA GLU A 246 -0.79 -0.30 -16.90
C GLU A 246 -1.18 -1.71 -17.37
N LYS A 247 -0.31 -2.68 -17.10
CA LYS A 247 -0.60 -4.06 -17.44
C LYS A 247 -1.65 -4.48 -16.43
N ASN A 248 -2.91 -4.51 -16.87
CA ASN A 248 -4.00 -5.16 -16.18
C ASN A 248 -3.47 -6.50 -15.64
N PRO A 249 -3.38 -6.69 -14.31
CA PRO A 249 -2.88 -7.94 -13.75
C PRO A 249 -3.78 -9.06 -14.25
N LEU A 250 -3.18 -10.18 -14.67
CA LEU A 250 -3.89 -11.40 -15.10
C LEU A 250 -4.83 -11.95 -14.02
N LEU A 251 -4.67 -11.49 -12.78
CA LEU A 251 -5.52 -11.78 -11.63
C LEU A 251 -6.09 -10.45 -11.12
N LYS A 252 -7.24 -10.03 -11.64
CA LYS A 252 -8.02 -8.94 -11.06
C LYS A 252 -8.86 -9.51 -9.92
N SER A 253 -8.51 -9.24 -8.66
CA SER A 253 -9.45 -9.38 -7.55
C SER A 253 -10.57 -8.37 -7.75
N LYS A 254 -11.79 -8.85 -8.01
CA LYS A 254 -12.92 -8.05 -8.52
C LYS A 254 -13.42 -6.95 -7.56
N ASP A 255 -12.99 -6.97 -6.28
CA ASP A 255 -13.60 -6.18 -5.21
C ASP A 255 -12.61 -5.38 -4.32
N ARG A 256 -11.32 -5.26 -4.68
CA ARG A 256 -10.34 -4.53 -3.85
C ARG A 256 -9.86 -3.24 -4.51
N LYS A 257 -9.99 -2.11 -3.81
CA LYS A 257 -9.38 -0.83 -4.20
C LYS A 257 -7.85 -1.02 -4.19
N PRO A 258 -7.13 -0.69 -5.27
CA PRO A 258 -5.70 -0.93 -5.36
C PRO A 258 -4.95 0.05 -4.46
N VAL A 259 -4.59 -0.39 -3.25
CA VAL A 259 -3.56 0.30 -2.45
C VAL A 259 -2.23 -0.07 -3.09
N SER A 260 -1.84 0.71 -4.12
CA SER A 260 -0.63 0.54 -4.93
C SER A 260 -0.39 -0.89 -5.45
N GLN A 261 -1.05 -1.27 -6.55
CA GLN A 261 -0.62 -2.41 -7.37
C GLN A 261 0.70 -2.08 -8.09
N GLY A 262 1.80 -2.08 -7.35
CA GLY A 262 3.15 -1.83 -7.86
C GLY A 262 4.10 -2.94 -7.45
N PHE A 263 5.20 -3.10 -8.20
CA PHE A 263 6.34 -3.90 -7.76
C PHE A 263 6.78 -3.49 -6.35
N ALA A 264 7.35 -4.44 -5.59
CA ALA A 264 7.90 -4.16 -4.27
C ALA A 264 8.81 -2.91 -4.32
N PRO A 265 8.77 -2.03 -3.31
CA PRO A 265 9.54 -0.79 -3.33
C PRO A 265 11.03 -1.07 -3.54
N GLY A 266 11.74 -0.13 -4.15
CA GLY A 266 13.15 -0.30 -4.57
C GLY A 266 14.07 -0.80 -3.46
N SER A 267 13.77 -0.48 -2.19
CA SER A 267 14.50 -0.99 -1.02
C SER A 267 14.56 -2.52 -0.95
N TYR A 268 13.54 -3.24 -1.45
CA TYR A 268 13.53 -4.71 -1.52
C TYR A 268 14.63 -5.27 -2.42
N LEU A 269 15.08 -4.52 -3.43
CA LEU A 269 16.18 -4.93 -4.32
C LEU A 269 17.52 -5.04 -3.59
N SER A 270 17.62 -4.44 -2.40
CA SER A 270 18.81 -4.47 -1.55
C SER A 270 18.58 -5.26 -0.25
N SER A 271 17.44 -5.93 -0.11
CA SER A 271 17.07 -6.61 1.14
C SER A 271 17.62 -8.04 1.20
N ILE A 272 18.12 -8.43 2.37
CA ILE A 272 18.34 -9.84 2.71
C ILE A 272 17.20 -10.24 3.64
N GLU A 273 16.36 -11.18 3.21
CA GLU A 273 15.15 -11.58 3.94
C GLU A 273 15.08 -13.10 4.08
N ILE A 274 14.79 -13.57 5.29
CA ILE A 274 14.58 -14.99 5.61
C ILE A 274 13.14 -15.14 6.08
N LYS A 275 12.40 -16.09 5.50
CA LYS A 275 11.05 -16.46 5.92
C LYS A 275 11.01 -17.95 6.23
N ALA A 276 10.46 -18.32 7.38
CA ALA A 276 10.27 -19.72 7.76
C ALA A 276 8.91 -19.89 8.44
N GLY A 277 8.15 -20.93 8.08
CA GLY A 277 6.87 -21.20 8.70
C GLY A 277 6.33 -22.62 8.50
N ALA A 278 5.43 -23.03 9.39
CA ALA A 278 4.65 -24.26 9.30
C ALA A 278 3.25 -23.98 9.87
N TYR A 279 2.35 -23.43 9.04
CA TYR A 279 1.09 -22.75 9.39
C TYR A 279 1.33 -21.35 9.97
N VAL A 280 2.17 -21.27 10.98
CA VAL A 280 2.67 -20.03 11.54
C VAL A 280 4.11 -19.82 11.09
N GLY A 281 4.45 -18.62 10.66
CA GLY A 281 5.79 -18.25 10.24
C GLY A 281 6.34 -17.01 10.91
N VAL A 282 7.64 -16.85 10.75
CA VAL A 282 8.37 -15.63 11.10
C VAL A 282 9.17 -15.18 9.90
N TYR A 283 9.36 -13.87 9.79
CA TYR A 283 10.28 -13.29 8.83
C TYR A 283 11.22 -12.32 9.51
N VAL A 284 12.44 -12.23 8.98
CA VAL A 284 13.43 -11.22 9.35
C VAL A 284 14.07 -10.72 8.05
N ALA A 285 14.14 -9.42 7.89
CA ALA A 285 14.75 -8.76 6.75
C ALA A 285 15.70 -7.65 7.20
N ILE A 286 16.82 -7.51 6.50
CA ILE A 286 17.79 -6.42 6.63
C ILE A 286 17.82 -5.70 5.29
N HIS A 287 17.59 -4.39 5.29
CA HIS A 287 17.55 -3.56 4.09
C HIS A 287 18.91 -2.88 3.90
N LEU A 288 19.80 -3.49 3.11
CA LEU A 288 21.16 -2.97 2.94
C LEU A 288 21.21 -1.61 2.25
N GLY A 289 20.21 -1.29 1.41
CA GLY A 289 20.11 0.01 0.76
C GLY A 289 19.86 1.14 1.77
N GLU A 290 18.98 0.91 2.74
CA GLU A 290 18.70 1.85 3.84
C GLU A 290 19.93 1.99 4.75
N PHE A 291 20.70 0.92 4.92
CA PHE A 291 21.99 0.99 5.61
C PHE A 291 22.97 1.91 4.89
N ILE A 292 23.11 1.77 3.56
CA ILE A 292 23.97 2.66 2.78
C ILE A 292 23.47 4.10 2.87
N ASP A 293 22.15 4.31 2.81
CA ASP A 293 21.56 5.64 2.94
C ASP A 293 21.87 6.28 4.30
N LEU A 294 21.65 5.57 5.40
CA LEU A 294 21.98 6.01 6.76
C LEU A 294 23.45 6.44 6.89
N PHE A 295 24.38 5.66 6.34
CA PHE A 295 25.82 5.97 6.40
C PHE A 295 26.22 7.13 5.51
N ALA A 296 25.66 7.19 4.29
CA ALA A 296 25.83 8.32 3.38
C ALA A 296 25.26 9.62 3.99
N GLY A 297 24.18 9.50 4.75
CA GLY A 297 23.56 10.56 5.51
C GLY A 297 24.47 11.24 6.51
N PHE A 298 25.42 10.52 7.13
CA PHE A 298 26.42 11.11 8.03
C PHE A 298 27.37 12.10 7.35
N VAL A 299 27.53 12.00 6.03
CA VAL A 299 28.31 12.94 5.22
C VAL A 299 27.44 13.88 4.38
N GLY A 300 26.12 13.90 4.62
CA GLY A 300 25.15 14.73 3.90
C GLY A 300 24.79 14.22 2.51
N LEU A 301 25.08 12.96 2.20
CA LEU A 301 24.66 12.30 0.97
C LEU A 301 23.35 11.54 1.20
N ASP A 302 22.47 11.58 0.21
CA ASP A 302 21.18 10.88 0.19
C ASP A 302 21.06 10.10 -1.14
N PRO A 303 21.67 8.90 -1.22
CA PRO A 303 21.61 8.08 -2.43
C PRO A 303 20.20 7.59 -2.77
N MET A 304 19.34 7.38 -1.77
CA MET A 304 17.99 6.87 -2.00
C MET A 304 16.99 7.97 -2.38
N LYS A 305 17.27 9.24 -2.07
CA LYS A 305 16.40 10.39 -2.33
C LYS A 305 15.02 10.27 -1.68
N ASP A 306 14.90 9.43 -0.67
CA ASP A 306 13.69 9.21 0.11
C ASP A 306 13.68 10.08 1.38
N ASP A 307 14.86 10.53 1.79
CA ASP A 307 15.14 11.80 2.42
C ASP A 307 14.88 12.99 1.47
N GLY A 308 13.78 12.89 0.71
CA GLY A 308 13.21 14.01 -0.03
C GLY A 308 13.18 15.21 0.92
N PRO A 309 13.40 16.44 0.41
CA PRO A 309 13.53 17.58 1.26
C PRO A 309 12.29 17.61 2.16
N PHE A 310 12.46 17.25 3.43
CA PHE A 310 11.61 17.72 4.50
C PHE A 310 11.92 19.22 4.63
N GLU A 311 11.88 19.95 3.51
CA GLU A 311 11.40 21.30 3.42
C GLU A 311 9.98 21.23 3.95
N MET A 312 9.89 21.16 5.29
CA MET A 312 8.81 21.70 6.08
C MET A 312 7.70 20.71 6.46
N GLY A 313 8.05 19.43 6.59
CA GLY A 313 7.22 18.41 7.25
C GLY A 313 6.06 17.88 6.41
N LEU A 314 6.17 17.97 5.08
CA LEU A 314 5.14 17.53 4.15
C LEU A 314 5.65 16.45 3.23
N SER A 315 4.73 15.59 2.83
CA SER A 315 5.01 14.47 1.95
C SER A 315 5.09 14.89 0.49
N ASN A 316 5.86 14.15 -0.30
CA ASN A 316 5.90 14.31 -1.75
C ASN A 316 4.50 14.17 -2.38
N ALA A 317 3.63 13.33 -1.81
CA ALA A 317 2.25 13.17 -2.27
C ALA A 317 1.42 14.44 -2.09
N GLU A 318 1.60 15.17 -0.98
CA GLU A 318 0.95 16.46 -0.77
C GLU A 318 1.47 17.51 -1.75
N LEU A 319 2.76 17.45 -2.08
CA LEU A 319 3.42 18.36 -3.04
C LEU A 319 3.11 18.05 -4.51
N GLU A 320 2.79 16.80 -4.85
CA GLU A 320 2.54 16.35 -6.24
C GLU A 320 1.27 16.98 -6.82
N GLY A 321 0.32 17.37 -5.97
CA GLY A 321 -0.90 18.08 -6.35
C GLY A 321 -0.75 19.60 -6.53
N LEU A 322 0.45 20.16 -6.32
CA LEU A 322 0.69 21.60 -6.48
C LEU A 322 1.42 21.89 -7.80
N THR A 323 0.98 22.97 -8.45
CA THR A 323 1.70 23.59 -9.56
C THR A 323 3.03 24.18 -9.09
N GLU A 324 4.00 24.37 -9.98
CA GLU A 324 5.32 24.93 -9.60
C GLU A 324 5.20 26.33 -8.95
N ALA A 325 4.27 27.17 -9.42
CA ALA A 325 3.99 28.47 -8.81
C ALA A 325 3.42 28.33 -7.38
N GLU A 326 2.53 27.36 -7.16
CA GLU A 326 2.05 27.05 -5.81
C GLU A 326 3.18 26.53 -4.92
N LYS A 327 4.10 25.69 -5.43
CA LYS A 327 5.27 25.20 -4.67
C LYS A 327 6.24 26.33 -4.30
N GLU A 328 6.48 27.28 -5.20
CA GLU A 328 7.31 28.45 -4.90
C GLU A 328 6.67 29.33 -3.82
N LEU A 329 5.38 29.63 -3.94
CA LEU A 329 4.64 30.34 -2.91
C LEU A 329 4.70 29.57 -1.58
N PHE A 330 4.47 28.26 -1.63
CA PHE A 330 4.49 27.40 -0.47
C PHE A 330 5.83 27.44 0.28
N ARG A 331 6.94 27.48 -0.44
CA ARG A 331 8.29 27.64 0.13
C ARG A 331 8.45 28.97 0.88
N SER A 332 7.83 30.05 0.40
CA SER A 332 7.88 31.36 1.06
C SER A 332 7.00 31.51 2.31
N LEU A 333 5.95 30.70 2.45
CA LEU A 333 4.98 30.79 3.56
C LEU A 333 5.57 30.27 4.88
N GLY A 334 5.09 30.76 6.03
CA GLY A 334 5.44 30.18 7.34
C GLY A 334 4.77 28.81 7.60
N PRO A 335 5.20 28.04 8.62
CA PRO A 335 4.66 26.69 8.90
C PRO A 335 3.14 26.63 9.09
N GLU A 336 2.56 27.61 9.79
CA GLU A 336 1.11 27.67 10.01
C GLU A 336 0.35 28.09 8.74
N GLN A 337 0.91 29.02 7.96
CA GLN A 337 0.32 29.43 6.67
C GLN A 337 0.33 28.29 5.66
N ARG A 338 1.34 27.43 5.70
CA ARG A 338 1.43 26.23 4.86
C ARG A 338 0.30 25.25 5.12
N LYS A 339 0.00 24.97 6.39
CA LYS A 339 -1.15 24.13 6.76
C LYS A 339 -2.46 24.74 6.26
N GLN A 340 -2.63 26.05 6.43
CA GLN A 340 -3.80 26.76 5.91
C GLN A 340 -3.89 26.67 4.39
N PHE A 341 -2.77 26.85 3.69
CA PHE A 341 -2.70 26.78 2.24
C PHE A 341 -3.04 25.38 1.70
N LEU A 342 -2.62 24.31 2.38
CA LEU A 342 -2.97 22.95 1.98
C LEU A 342 -4.44 22.61 2.22
N ASN A 343 -5.07 23.25 3.20
CA ASN A 343 -6.51 23.12 3.46
C ASN A 343 -7.38 23.90 2.46
N LEU A 344 -6.80 24.79 1.65
CA LEU A 344 -7.53 25.50 0.60
C LEU A 344 -7.83 24.56 -0.58
N SER A 345 -9.00 24.74 -1.17
CA SER A 345 -9.34 24.09 -2.43
C SER A 345 -8.38 24.53 -3.55
N PRO A 346 -8.17 23.70 -4.59
CA PRO A 346 -7.29 24.06 -5.71
C PRO A 346 -7.66 25.39 -6.39
N GLU A 347 -8.95 25.76 -6.39
CA GLU A 347 -9.43 27.03 -6.96
C GLU A 347 -9.05 28.22 -6.06
N GLU A 348 -9.19 28.09 -4.75
CA GLU A 348 -8.79 29.13 -3.79
C GLU A 348 -7.28 29.38 -3.80
N ARG A 349 -6.47 28.32 -3.96
CA ARG A 349 -5.01 28.46 -4.10
C ARG A 349 -4.64 29.25 -5.35
N ARG A 350 -5.33 29.02 -6.47
CA ARG A 350 -5.13 29.78 -7.72
C ARG A 350 -5.53 31.25 -7.57
N MET A 351 -6.69 31.54 -6.98
CA MET A 351 -7.11 32.92 -6.71
C MET A 351 -6.13 33.66 -5.79
N LEU A 352 -5.56 32.97 -4.81
CA LEU A 352 -4.57 33.54 -3.91
C LEU A 352 -3.26 33.89 -4.64
N LEU A 353 -2.79 33.02 -5.53
CA LEU A 353 -1.65 33.30 -6.41
C LEU A 353 -1.90 34.49 -7.35
N GLU A 354 -3.07 34.56 -7.98
CA GLU A 354 -3.44 35.68 -8.85
C GLU A 354 -3.44 37.01 -8.09
N ARG A 355 -3.95 37.03 -6.85
CA ARG A 355 -3.96 38.23 -6.02
C ARG A 355 -2.55 38.69 -5.66
N MET A 356 -1.63 37.76 -5.41
CA MET A 356 -0.24 38.09 -5.10
C MET A 356 0.51 38.64 -6.31
N ASN A 357 0.21 38.17 -7.52
CA ASN A 357 0.83 38.68 -8.74
C ASN A 357 0.33 40.08 -9.18
N GLN A 358 -0.78 40.55 -8.60
CA GLN A 358 -1.32 41.90 -8.87
C GLN A 358 -0.76 42.98 -7.93
N GLN A 359 -0.05 42.59 -6.88
CA GLN A 359 0.65 43.50 -5.95
C GLN A 359 2.09 43.67 -6.38
#